data_AF-A0A927P7L7-F1
#
_entry.id   AF-A0A927P7L7-F1
#
_cell.length_a   1.000
_cell.length_b   1.000
_cell.length_c   1.000
_cell.angle_alpha   90.00
_cell.angle_beta   90.00
_cell.angle_gamma   90.00
#
_symmetry.space_group_name_H-M   'P 1'
#
loop_
_entity.id
_entity.type
_entity.pdbx_description
1 polymer ?
#
loop_
_entity_poly.entity_id
_entity_poly.type
_entity_poly.pdbx_seq_one_letter_code
_entity_poly.pdbx_strand_id
1 'polypeptide(L)'
;MTDVSFYKRGGRDKIIINKLWRRERMSLHLERLGKNICYYRNKKDLTQKQLAEMVGCATEDMSRYENGRRKIPLTTLNSICEVLDVSIEEMFTGITDARLHANDDKEAEDWVYKEFARITSGCSEETVRSILNICAQILDMPKG
;
A
#
# COMPACT_ATOMS: atom_id res chain seq x y z
N MET A 1 -19.01 17.56 12.92
CA MET A 1 -18.27 18.82 13.11
C MET A 1 -17.51 18.71 14.42
N THR A 2 -16.24 18.37 14.37
CA THR A 2 -15.34 18.48 15.53
C THR A 2 -14.21 19.41 15.12
N ASP A 3 -14.20 20.55 15.79
CA ASP A 3 -13.42 21.74 15.50
C ASP A 3 -11.92 21.51 15.74
N VAL A 4 -11.10 21.74 14.71
CA VAL A 4 -9.64 21.50 14.71
C VAL A 4 -8.87 22.79 15.07
N SER A 5 -9.56 23.88 15.45
CA SER A 5 -8.96 25.20 15.59
C SER A 5 -8.08 25.44 16.84
N PHE A 6 -7.97 24.49 17.78
CA PHE A 6 -7.32 24.77 19.08
C PHE A 6 -5.83 24.44 19.23
N TYR A 7 -5.15 23.78 18.28
CA TYR A 7 -3.77 23.31 18.50
C TYR A 7 -2.69 24.20 17.88
N LYS A 8 -2.56 25.43 18.38
CA LYS A 8 -1.33 26.24 18.25
C LYS A 8 -0.66 26.44 19.62
N ARG A 9 -0.02 25.41 20.17
CA ARG A 9 1.01 25.54 21.23
C ARG A 9 1.88 24.28 21.25
N GLY A 10 3.21 24.44 21.23
CA GLY A 10 4.19 23.39 21.57
C GLY A 10 4.70 22.45 20.46
N GLY A 11 6.01 22.38 20.24
CA GLY A 11 6.67 21.48 19.28
C GLY A 11 6.57 19.98 19.62
N ARG A 12 6.29 19.61 20.88
CA ARG A 12 6.04 18.22 21.30
C ARG A 12 4.67 17.71 20.82
N ASP A 13 3.67 18.58 20.76
CA ASP A 13 2.31 18.22 20.37
C ASP A 13 2.23 17.92 18.86
N LYS A 14 3.00 18.64 18.04
CA LYS A 14 3.14 18.34 16.60
C LYS A 14 3.68 16.93 16.33
N ILE A 15 4.63 16.44 17.14
CA ILE A 15 5.20 15.09 16.97
C ILE A 15 4.17 14.01 17.31
N ILE A 16 3.41 14.21 18.40
CA ILE A 16 2.36 13.28 18.83
C ILE A 16 1.23 13.25 17.79
N ILE A 17 0.77 14.42 17.34
CA ILE A 17 -0.26 14.56 16.31
C ILE A 17 0.19 13.88 15.01
N ASN A 18 1.43 14.12 14.55
CA ASN A 18 1.97 13.43 13.38
C ASN A 18 2.04 11.91 13.56
N LYS A 19 2.38 11.42 14.76
CA LYS A 19 2.44 9.99 15.07
C LYS A 19 1.04 9.35 15.12
N LEU A 20 0.05 10.06 15.67
CA LEU A 20 -1.35 9.63 15.74
C LEU A 20 -1.98 9.59 14.34
N TRP A 21 -1.86 10.68 13.56
CA TRP A 21 -2.34 10.73 12.19
C TRP A 21 -1.64 9.71 11.29
N ARG A 22 -0.36 9.41 11.53
CA ARG A 22 0.33 8.34 10.80
C ARG A 22 -0.25 6.97 11.11
N ARG A 23 -0.63 6.70 12.37
CA ARG A 23 -1.29 5.45 12.77
C ARG A 23 -2.69 5.33 12.18
N GLU A 24 -3.50 6.38 12.29
CA GLU A 24 -4.88 6.41 11.83
C GLU A 24 -4.96 6.32 10.30
N ARG A 25 -4.12 7.09 9.59
CA ARG A 25 -4.01 7.01 8.13
C ARG A 25 -3.51 5.63 7.65
N MET A 26 -2.54 5.04 8.35
CA MET A 26 -2.08 3.68 8.06
C MET A 26 -3.22 2.66 8.24
N SER A 27 -4.02 2.80 9.29
CA SER A 27 -5.19 1.94 9.51
C SER A 27 -6.19 2.04 8.37
N LEU A 28 -6.48 3.27 7.90
CA LEU A 28 -7.38 3.50 6.79
C LEU A 28 -6.86 2.88 5.47
N HIS A 29 -5.56 3.00 5.20
CA HIS A 29 -4.96 2.39 4.00
C HIS A 29 -5.04 0.86 4.03
N LEU A 30 -4.81 0.23 5.19
CA LEU A 30 -4.93 -1.22 5.32
C LEU A 30 -6.37 -1.69 5.12
N GLU A 31 -7.35 -0.96 5.64
CA GLU A 31 -8.77 -1.28 5.44
C GLU A 31 -9.16 -1.19 3.97
N ARG A 32 -8.74 -0.14 3.26
CA ARG A 32 -9.02 0.01 1.83
C ARG A 32 -8.34 -1.07 1.00
N LEU A 33 -7.07 -1.39 1.30
CA LEU A 33 -6.34 -2.46 0.63
C LEU A 33 -7.04 -3.81 0.83
N GLY A 34 -7.46 -4.11 2.07
CA GLY A 34 -8.20 -5.32 2.38
C GLY A 34 -9.54 -5.43 1.61
N LYS A 35 -10.25 -4.30 1.46
CA LYS A 35 -11.48 -4.24 0.65
C LYS A 35 -11.20 -4.52 -0.83
N ASN A 36 -10.11 -3.99 -1.38
CA ASN A 36 -9.73 -4.24 -2.77
C ASN A 36 -9.40 -5.72 -2.99
N ILE A 37 -8.64 -6.35 -2.08
CA ILE A 37 -8.36 -7.80 -2.13
C ILE A 37 -9.66 -8.61 -2.13
N CYS A 38 -10.57 -8.33 -1.19
CA CYS A 38 -11.87 -8.99 -1.11
C CYS A 38 -12.69 -8.82 -2.40
N TYR A 39 -12.70 -7.60 -2.96
CA TYR A 39 -13.38 -7.30 -4.22
C TYR A 39 -12.86 -8.15 -5.39
N TYR A 40 -11.55 -8.15 -5.64
CA TYR A 40 -10.96 -8.91 -6.75
C TYR A 40 -11.04 -10.42 -6.52
N ARG A 41 -10.93 -10.89 -5.26
CA ARG A 41 -11.15 -12.29 -4.90
C ARG A 41 -12.56 -12.74 -5.27
N ASN A 42 -13.58 -11.95 -4.90
CA ASN A 42 -14.97 -12.27 -5.25
C ASN A 42 -15.20 -12.25 -6.77
N LYS A 43 -14.51 -11.38 -7.52
CA LYS A 43 -14.59 -11.34 -9.00
C LYS A 43 -14.03 -12.60 -9.67
N LYS A 44 -13.12 -13.32 -8.99
CA LYS A 44 -12.58 -14.62 -9.42
C LYS A 44 -13.34 -15.82 -8.80
N ASP A 45 -14.46 -15.58 -8.10
CA ASP A 45 -15.27 -16.60 -7.42
C ASP A 45 -14.48 -17.46 -6.40
N LEU A 46 -13.45 -16.89 -5.79
CA LEU A 46 -12.61 -17.59 -4.80
C LEU A 46 -13.11 -17.35 -3.38
N THR A 47 -13.07 -18.38 -2.54
CA THR A 47 -13.20 -18.23 -1.09
C THR A 47 -11.90 -17.70 -0.48
N GLN A 48 -11.96 -17.10 0.72
CA GLN A 48 -10.74 -16.70 1.46
C GLN A 48 -9.78 -17.87 1.67
N LYS A 49 -10.30 -19.08 1.87
CA LYS A 49 -9.50 -20.31 2.01
C LYS A 49 -8.74 -20.63 0.72
N GLN A 50 -9.42 -20.63 -0.41
CA GLN A 50 -8.79 -20.92 -1.71
C GLN A 50 -7.72 -19.89 -2.05
N LEU A 51 -7.99 -18.60 -1.88
CA LEU A 51 -6.98 -17.56 -2.13
C LEU A 51 -5.77 -17.74 -1.18
N ALA A 52 -6.00 -18.03 0.10
CA ALA A 52 -4.93 -18.27 1.05
C ALA A 52 -4.05 -19.47 0.67
N GLU A 53 -4.66 -20.56 0.22
CA GLU A 53 -3.95 -21.75 -0.27
C GLU A 53 -3.09 -21.45 -1.50
N MET A 54 -3.63 -20.71 -2.48
CA MET A 54 -2.91 -20.33 -3.70
C MET A 54 -1.75 -19.36 -3.43
N VAL A 55 -1.91 -18.47 -2.44
CA VAL A 55 -0.89 -17.50 -2.02
C VAL A 55 0.15 -18.12 -1.07
N GLY A 56 -0.16 -19.27 -0.46
CA GLY A 56 0.70 -19.93 0.52
C GLY A 56 0.68 -19.27 1.90
N CYS A 57 -0.49 -18.76 2.35
CA CYS A 57 -0.67 -18.20 3.69
C CYS A 57 -1.81 -18.87 4.46
N ALA A 58 -1.92 -18.57 5.76
CA ALA A 58 -3.02 -19.08 6.57
C ALA A 58 -4.36 -18.42 6.18
N THR A 59 -5.46 -19.17 6.15
CA THR A 59 -6.80 -18.61 5.90
C THR A 59 -7.17 -17.51 6.89
N GLU A 60 -6.74 -17.63 8.16
CA GLU A 60 -6.93 -16.57 9.16
C GLU A 60 -6.19 -15.28 8.77
N ASP A 61 -5.01 -15.40 8.18
CA ASP A 61 -4.25 -14.24 7.71
C ASP A 61 -4.94 -13.56 6.54
N MET A 62 -5.43 -14.32 5.57
CA MET A 62 -6.24 -13.77 4.48
C MET A 62 -7.45 -13.00 5.02
N SER A 63 -8.17 -13.57 6.00
CA SER A 63 -9.27 -12.87 6.67
C SER A 63 -8.81 -11.58 7.35
N ARG A 64 -7.69 -11.60 8.08
CA ARG A 64 -7.14 -10.40 8.75
C ARG A 64 -6.65 -9.35 7.74
N TYR A 65 -6.13 -9.77 6.59
CA TYR A 65 -5.72 -8.88 5.50
C TYR A 65 -6.94 -8.17 4.90
N GLU A 66 -7.98 -8.91 4.52
CA GLU A 66 -9.20 -8.36 3.93
C GLU A 66 -9.94 -7.39 4.88
N ASN A 67 -9.81 -7.62 6.19
CA ASN A 67 -10.40 -6.76 7.21
C ASN A 67 -9.48 -5.61 7.67
N GLY A 68 -8.29 -5.42 7.07
CA GLY A 68 -7.33 -4.38 7.45
C GLY A 68 -6.74 -4.54 8.87
N ARG A 69 -6.91 -5.71 9.49
CA ARG A 69 -6.48 -6.00 10.88
C ARG A 69 -5.02 -6.41 10.97
N ARG A 70 -4.39 -6.74 9.84
CA ARG A 70 -2.98 -7.14 9.77
C ARG A 70 -2.32 -6.50 8.56
N LYS A 71 -1.07 -6.06 8.74
CA LYS A 71 -0.23 -5.60 7.63
C LYS A 71 0.10 -6.78 6.71
N ILE A 72 0.02 -6.54 5.42
CA ILE A 72 0.33 -7.53 4.39
C ILE A 72 1.82 -7.36 4.02
N PRO A 73 2.65 -8.42 4.10
CA PRO A 73 4.00 -8.38 3.54
C PRO A 73 3.94 -8.05 2.04
N LEU A 74 4.91 -7.29 1.53
CA LEU A 74 4.97 -6.92 0.10
C LEU A 74 5.00 -8.14 -0.82
N THR A 75 5.75 -9.18 -0.43
CA THR A 75 5.83 -10.45 -1.16
C THR A 75 4.46 -11.14 -1.21
N THR A 76 3.76 -11.23 -0.09
CA THR A 76 2.39 -11.77 -0.03
C THR A 76 1.41 -10.95 -0.86
N LEU A 77 1.51 -9.62 -0.82
CA LEU A 77 0.66 -8.73 -1.63
C LEU A 77 0.92 -8.94 -3.14
N ASN A 78 2.18 -9.14 -3.53
CA ASN A 78 2.52 -9.45 -4.91
C ASN A 78 1.88 -10.76 -5.37
N SER A 79 2.02 -11.83 -4.57
CA SER A 79 1.39 -13.11 -4.87
C SER A 79 -0.14 -13.03 -4.92
N ILE A 80 -0.77 -12.18 -4.08
CA ILE A 80 -2.21 -11.91 -4.17
C ILE A 80 -2.54 -11.26 -5.51
N CYS A 81 -1.74 -10.29 -5.97
CA CYS A 81 -1.95 -9.63 -7.26
C CYS A 81 -1.81 -10.63 -8.43
N GLU A 82 -0.79 -11.49 -8.39
CA GLU A 82 -0.57 -12.55 -9.39
C GLU A 82 -1.75 -13.54 -9.45
N VAL A 83 -2.21 -14.06 -8.31
CA VAL A 83 -3.33 -15.02 -8.25
C VAL A 83 -4.65 -14.38 -8.69
N LEU A 84 -4.87 -13.13 -8.32
CA LEU A 84 -6.08 -12.40 -8.67
C LEU A 84 -6.03 -11.76 -10.06
N ASP A 85 -4.89 -11.81 -10.75
CA ASP A 85 -4.67 -11.26 -12.09
C ASP A 85 -5.06 -9.77 -12.13
N VAL A 86 -4.46 -9.01 -11.22
CA VAL A 86 -4.72 -7.59 -11.02
C VAL A 86 -3.39 -6.86 -10.86
N SER A 87 -3.26 -5.69 -11.46
CA SER A 87 -2.05 -4.89 -11.34
C SER A 87 -1.92 -4.29 -9.93
N ILE A 88 -0.68 -3.95 -9.53
CA ILE A 88 -0.46 -3.25 -8.26
C ILE A 88 -1.18 -1.89 -8.24
N GLU A 89 -1.31 -1.22 -9.39
CA GLU A 89 -1.98 0.08 -9.49
C GLU A 89 -3.47 -0.07 -9.18
N GLU A 90 -4.14 -1.02 -9.82
CA GLU A 90 -5.53 -1.36 -9.56
C GLU A 90 -5.74 -1.73 -8.08
N MET A 91 -4.86 -2.57 -7.52
CA MET A 91 -4.90 -2.97 -6.11
C MET A 91 -4.82 -1.77 -5.14
N PHE A 92 -4.14 -0.69 -5.53
CA PHE A 92 -3.99 0.52 -4.71
C PHE A 92 -4.96 1.66 -5.06
N THR A 93 -5.91 1.42 -5.97
CA THR A 93 -6.91 2.42 -6.37
C THR A 93 -7.67 2.95 -5.15
N GLY A 94 -7.75 4.28 -5.02
CA GLY A 94 -8.41 4.96 -3.92
C GLY A 94 -7.64 4.94 -2.59
N ILE A 95 -6.39 4.46 -2.57
CA ILE A 95 -5.51 4.44 -1.38
C ILE A 95 -4.43 5.51 -1.48
N THR A 96 -3.94 5.81 -2.69
CA THR A 96 -2.85 6.76 -2.91
C THR A 96 -3.31 8.22 -2.74
N ASP A 97 -2.45 9.04 -2.13
CA ASP A 97 -2.62 10.49 -2.05
C ASP A 97 -2.20 11.07 -3.41
N ALA A 98 -3.05 11.88 -4.05
CA ALA A 98 -2.84 12.39 -5.41
C ALA A 98 -1.57 13.25 -5.57
N ARG A 99 -0.88 13.54 -4.46
CA ARG A 99 0.39 14.27 -4.40
C ARG A 99 1.56 13.66 -5.16
N LEU A 100 1.51 12.37 -5.51
CA LEU A 100 2.58 11.74 -6.30
C LEU A 100 2.54 12.09 -7.80
N HIS A 101 1.42 12.66 -8.29
CA HIS A 101 1.24 13.00 -9.71
C HIS A 101 1.38 14.51 -10.01
N ALA A 102 1.84 15.30 -9.04
CA ALA A 102 2.09 16.72 -9.25
C ALA A 102 3.57 16.88 -9.61
N ASN A 103 3.91 16.86 -10.91
CA ASN A 103 4.89 17.74 -11.58
C ASN A 103 5.26 17.14 -12.96
N ASP A 104 4.81 17.82 -14.02
CA ASP A 104 4.99 17.44 -15.44
C ASP A 104 6.18 18.19 -16.10
N ASP A 105 7.20 18.54 -15.32
CA ASP A 105 8.36 19.30 -15.81
C ASP A 105 9.64 18.44 -15.81
N LYS A 106 10.63 18.75 -16.67
CA LYS A 106 11.92 18.04 -16.83
C LYS A 106 12.75 17.85 -15.54
N GLU A 107 12.40 18.53 -14.45
CA GLU A 107 12.96 18.34 -13.11
C GLU A 107 12.32 17.17 -12.33
N ALA A 108 11.27 16.56 -12.90
CA ALA A 108 10.51 15.46 -12.32
C ALA A 108 11.31 14.17 -12.17
N GLU A 109 12.23 13.85 -13.10
CA GLU A 109 13.06 12.63 -12.96
C GLU A 109 13.88 12.67 -11.67
N ASP A 110 14.61 13.77 -11.43
CA ASP A 110 15.43 13.95 -10.22
C ASP A 110 14.57 13.98 -8.94
N TRP A 111 13.38 14.58 -9.01
CA TRP A 111 12.43 14.54 -7.90
C TRP A 111 11.94 13.11 -7.60
N VAL A 112 11.59 12.31 -8.61
CA VAL A 112 11.13 10.93 -8.44
C VAL A 112 12.21 10.08 -7.77
N TYR A 113 13.48 10.19 -8.20
CA TYR A 113 14.59 9.48 -7.56
C TYR A 113 14.82 9.94 -6.12
N LYS A 114 14.77 11.25 -5.86
CA LYS A 114 14.89 11.81 -4.49
C LYS A 114 13.75 11.35 -3.59
N GLU A 115 12.53 11.31 -4.11
CA GLU A 115 11.35 10.88 -3.38
C GLU A 115 11.38 9.38 -3.11
N PHE A 116 11.79 8.57 -4.09
CA PHE A 116 12.03 7.14 -3.90
C PHE A 116 13.08 6.90 -2.82
N ALA A 117 14.22 7.59 -2.88
CA ALA A 117 15.27 7.52 -1.86
C ALA A 117 14.73 7.95 -0.48
N ARG A 118 13.92 9.00 -0.42
CA ARG A 118 13.28 9.46 0.83
C ARG A 118 12.35 8.41 1.42
N ILE A 119 11.49 7.79 0.61
CA ILE A 119 10.52 6.76 1.04
C ILE A 119 11.24 5.50 1.51
N THR A 120 12.28 5.08 0.78
CA THR A 120 13.02 3.84 1.05
C THR A 120 14.13 3.97 2.09
N SER A 121 14.54 5.19 2.46
CA SER A 121 15.63 5.45 3.42
C SER A 121 15.46 4.78 4.79
N GLY A 122 14.23 4.50 5.21
CA GLY A 122 13.91 3.85 6.48
C GLY A 122 13.52 2.37 6.36
N CYS A 123 13.61 1.78 5.16
CA CYS A 123 13.23 0.40 4.89
C CYS A 123 14.41 -0.56 5.14
N SER A 124 14.12 -1.81 5.50
CA SER A 124 15.14 -2.86 5.50
C SER A 124 15.58 -3.16 4.06
N GLU A 125 16.79 -3.67 3.88
CA GLU A 125 17.29 -4.08 2.56
C GLU A 125 16.35 -5.07 1.87
N GLU A 126 15.80 -6.02 2.63
CA GLU A 126 14.80 -6.98 2.13
C GLU A 126 13.52 -6.30 1.61
N THR A 127 13.06 -5.25 2.29
CA THR A 127 11.91 -4.45 1.85
C THR A 127 12.23 -3.72 0.56
N VAL A 128 13.42 -3.11 0.46
CA VAL A 128 13.86 -2.38 -0.74
C VAL A 128 13.98 -3.35 -1.93
N ARG A 129 14.55 -4.54 -1.75
CA ARG A 129 14.58 -5.57 -2.80
C ARG A 129 13.18 -5.98 -3.25
N SER A 130 12.25 -6.14 -2.32
CA SER A 130 10.86 -6.47 -2.65
C SER A 130 10.21 -5.38 -3.50
N ILE A 131 10.45 -4.10 -3.18
CA ILE A 131 9.98 -2.97 -4.00
C ILE A 131 10.58 -3.03 -5.41
N LEU A 132 11.88 -3.25 -5.54
CA LEU A 132 12.56 -3.35 -6.84
C LEU A 132 12.03 -4.50 -7.69
N ASN A 133 11.77 -5.66 -7.07
CA ASN A 133 11.20 -6.81 -7.77
C ASN A 133 9.80 -6.50 -8.32
N ILE A 134 8.95 -5.84 -7.53
CA ILE A 134 7.62 -5.40 -7.99
C ILE A 134 7.75 -4.42 -9.15
N CYS A 135 8.66 -3.44 -9.05
CA CYS A 135 8.91 -2.50 -10.15
C CYS A 135 9.35 -3.21 -11.44
N ALA A 136 10.23 -4.22 -11.34
CA ALA A 136 10.66 -5.01 -12.50
C ALA A 136 9.49 -5.75 -13.15
N GLN A 137 8.62 -6.40 -12.37
CA GLN A 137 7.44 -7.08 -12.88
C GLN A 137 6.48 -6.14 -13.62
N ILE A 138 6.36 -4.89 -13.15
CA ILE A 138 5.54 -3.87 -13.82
C ILE A 138 6.13 -3.47 -15.17
N LEU A 139 7.47 -3.33 -15.24
CA LEU A 139 8.17 -2.92 -16.47
C LEU A 139 8.16 -4.00 -17.56
N ASP A 140 8.08 -5.27 -17.16
CA ASP A 140 7.99 -6.42 -18.07
C ASP A 140 6.56 -6.68 -18.57
N MET A 141 5.56 -5.89 -18.17
CA MET A 141 4.21 -6.00 -18.73
C MET A 141 4.18 -5.53 -20.21
N PRO A 142 3.55 -6.30 -21.12
CA PRO A 142 3.42 -5.87 -22.51
C PRO A 142 2.68 -4.54 -22.57
N LYS A 143 3.34 -3.52 -23.15
CA LYS A 143 2.70 -2.24 -23.42
C LYS A 143 1.60 -2.47 -24.46
N GLY A 144 0.36 -2.24 -24.04
CA GLY A 144 -0.80 -2.23 -24.94
C GLY A 144 -0.71 -1.13 -25.99
#